data_AF-A0A2M9LI00-F1
#
_entry.id   AF-A0A2M9LI00-F1
#
_cell.length_a   1.000
_cell.length_b   1.000
_cell.length_c   1.000
_cell.angle_alpha   90.00
_cell.angle_beta   90.00
_cell.angle_gamma   90.00
#
_symmetry.space_group_name_H-M   'P 1'
#
loop_
_entity.id
_entity.type
_entity.pdbx_description
1 polymer ?
#
loop_
_entity_poly.entity_id
_entity_poly.type
_entity_poly.pdbx_seq_one_letter_code
_entity_poly.pdbx_strand_id
1 'polypeptide(L)'
;MSEALSVEPAQAIQHHLLIAEVVQSCQDLDQQLDALVGDCADSIEAIDQPDLFTRLLLERLRLEQELNRLLCMPCGSFDVVAEGETEPTEDNDVLRCPSRLVHACLDAFAAAGDPPAMSSADLVDSLRSLPGVAREQGPYAGLTHIRLAQLLAYYNVHPCIMPGGADGKGYRRSVLLAALQGCVC
;
A
#
# COMPACT_ATOMS: atom_id res chain seq x y z
N MET A 1 -50.95 -18.58 -10.48
CA MET A 1 -50.33 -18.04 -9.25
C MET A 1 -48.93 -17.64 -9.65
N SER A 2 -48.71 -16.34 -9.82
CA SER A 2 -47.43 -15.77 -10.25
C SER A 2 -46.63 -15.40 -9.00
N GLU A 3 -45.52 -16.08 -8.76
CA GLU A 3 -44.57 -15.74 -7.71
C GLU A 3 -43.44 -14.95 -8.35
N ALA A 4 -43.49 -13.63 -8.17
CA ALA A 4 -42.45 -12.71 -8.63
C ALA A 4 -41.24 -12.85 -7.70
N LEU A 5 -40.17 -13.44 -8.21
CA LEU A 5 -38.85 -13.40 -7.57
C LEU A 5 -38.34 -11.95 -7.65
N SER A 6 -38.57 -11.20 -6.58
CA SER A 6 -37.91 -9.92 -6.34
C SER A 6 -36.45 -10.20 -5.99
N VAL A 7 -35.58 -10.16 -7.00
CA VAL A 7 -34.13 -10.17 -6.80
C VAL A 7 -33.75 -8.79 -6.29
N GLU A 8 -33.56 -8.66 -4.98
CA GLU A 8 -32.95 -7.47 -4.39
C GLU A 8 -31.56 -7.26 -5.03
N PRO A 9 -31.23 -6.04 -5.49
CA PRO A 9 -29.91 -5.79 -6.04
C PRO A 9 -28.86 -6.04 -4.95
N ALA A 10 -27.84 -6.83 -5.28
CA ALA A 10 -26.74 -7.12 -4.37
C ALA A 10 -26.25 -5.83 -3.71
N GLN A 11 -26.38 -5.73 -2.38
CA GLN A 11 -25.83 -4.62 -1.62
C GLN A 11 -24.36 -4.48 -2.02
N ALA A 12 -24.04 -3.37 -2.69
CA ALA A 12 -22.67 -3.09 -3.05
C ALA A 12 -21.86 -3.09 -1.75
N ILE A 13 -20.89 -3.99 -1.67
CA ILE A 13 -19.99 -4.10 -0.51
C ILE A 13 -19.46 -2.68 -0.25
N GLN A 14 -19.71 -2.14 0.95
CA GLN A 14 -19.42 -0.74 1.31
C GLN A 14 -18.00 -0.31 0.92
N HIS A 15 -17.06 -1.24 1.00
CA HIS A 15 -15.68 -1.05 0.57
C HIS A 15 -15.53 -0.70 -0.93
N HIS A 16 -16.27 -1.35 -1.82
CA HIS A 16 -16.26 -1.02 -3.25
C HIS A 16 -16.88 0.34 -3.55
N LEU A 17 -17.88 0.77 -2.75
CA LEU A 17 -18.44 2.11 -2.88
C LEU A 17 -17.41 3.18 -2.50
N LEU A 18 -16.64 2.96 -1.44
CA LEU A 18 -15.55 3.85 -1.04
C LEU A 18 -14.44 3.89 -2.11
N ILE A 19 -14.08 2.75 -2.70
CA ILE A 19 -13.13 2.71 -3.82
C ILE A 19 -13.65 3.56 -4.99
N ALA A 20 -14.92 3.39 -5.37
CA ALA A 20 -15.52 4.13 -6.47
C ALA A 20 -15.55 5.64 -6.20
N GLU A 21 -15.85 6.05 -4.96
CA GLU A 21 -15.84 7.45 -4.55
C GLU A 21 -14.44 8.10 -4.65
N VAL A 22 -13.41 7.40 -4.19
CA VAL A 22 -12.02 7.89 -4.28
C VAL A 22 -11.55 7.93 -5.73
N VAL A 23 -11.91 6.95 -6.56
CA VAL A 23 -11.61 6.96 -7.99
C VAL A 23 -12.29 8.15 -8.68
N GLN A 24 -13.55 8.43 -8.38
CA GLN A 24 -14.26 9.58 -8.93
C GLN A 24 -13.56 10.89 -8.52
N SER A 25 -13.19 11.01 -7.26
CA SER A 25 -12.47 12.19 -6.75
C SER A 25 -11.11 12.39 -7.42
N CYS A 26 -10.40 11.30 -7.75
CA CYS A 26 -9.17 11.36 -8.54
C CYS A 26 -9.43 11.89 -9.96
N GLN A 27 -10.47 11.40 -10.64
CA GLN A 27 -10.83 11.83 -11.99
C GLN A 27 -11.23 13.32 -12.02
N ASP A 28 -11.96 13.79 -11.01
CA ASP A 28 -12.36 15.19 -10.90
C ASP A 28 -11.14 16.11 -10.71
N LEU A 29 -10.10 15.66 -9.98
CA LEU A 29 -8.84 16.39 -9.84
C LEU A 29 -8.01 16.36 -11.12
N ASP A 30 -7.95 15.21 -11.79
CA ASP A 30 -7.24 15.07 -13.07
C ASP A 30 -7.87 16.02 -14.12
N GLN A 31 -9.20 16.11 -14.18
CA GLN A 31 -9.90 17.07 -15.04
C GLN A 31 -9.60 18.54 -14.68
N GLN A 32 -9.48 18.87 -13.39
CA GLN A 32 -9.11 20.22 -12.95
C GLN A 32 -7.67 20.57 -13.29
N LEU A 33 -6.75 19.61 -13.16
CA LEU A 33 -5.34 19.77 -13.54
C LEU A 33 -5.22 19.97 -15.06
N ASP A 34 -5.92 19.17 -15.86
CA ASP A 34 -5.95 19.31 -17.32
C ASP A 34 -6.53 20.65 -17.73
N ALA A 35 -7.63 21.10 -17.11
CA ALA A 35 -8.21 22.42 -17.38
C ALA A 35 -7.27 23.57 -16.99
N LEU A 36 -6.43 23.38 -15.96
CA LEU A 36 -5.48 24.39 -15.49
C LEU A 36 -4.23 24.48 -16.38
N VAL A 37 -3.80 23.36 -16.95
CA VAL A 37 -2.68 23.30 -17.90
C VAL A 37 -3.14 23.70 -19.31
N GLY A 38 -4.39 23.43 -19.67
CA GLY A 38 -4.95 23.67 -21.00
C GLY A 38 -4.29 22.81 -22.10
N ASP A 39 -4.65 23.08 -23.35
CA ASP A 39 -4.02 22.47 -24.54
C ASP A 39 -2.63 23.09 -24.80
N CYS A 40 -1.70 22.95 -23.87
CA CYS A 40 -0.30 23.35 -24.05
C CYS A 40 0.42 22.36 -24.98
N ALA A 41 -0.03 22.24 -26.23
CA ALA A 41 0.59 21.37 -27.22
C ALA A 41 1.92 21.93 -27.73
N ASP A 42 2.14 23.25 -27.71
CA ASP A 42 3.23 23.87 -28.48
C ASP A 42 4.06 24.95 -27.75
N SER A 43 3.79 25.29 -26.49
CA SER A 43 4.57 26.30 -25.76
C SER A 43 4.76 25.92 -24.29
N ILE A 44 5.99 26.08 -23.78
CA ILE A 44 6.28 26.08 -22.33
C ILE A 44 5.74 27.40 -21.78
N GLU A 45 4.42 27.50 -21.65
CA GLU A 45 3.80 28.62 -20.96
C GLU A 45 3.87 28.38 -19.45
N ALA A 46 4.16 29.45 -18.72
CA ALA A 46 4.13 29.39 -17.26
C ALA A 46 2.69 29.11 -16.83
N ILE A 47 2.51 28.15 -15.92
CA ILE A 47 1.20 27.89 -15.33
C ILE A 47 0.74 29.18 -14.63
N ASP A 48 -0.38 29.74 -15.09
CA ASP A 48 -0.90 31.03 -14.61
C ASP A 48 -1.24 31.03 -13.12
N GLN A 49 -1.50 29.85 -12.54
CA GLN A 49 -1.86 29.68 -11.13
C GLN A 49 -1.04 28.56 -10.47
N PRO A 50 0.27 28.78 -10.22
CA PRO A 50 1.17 27.74 -9.71
C PRO A 50 0.77 27.26 -8.30
N ASP A 51 0.20 28.14 -7.47
CA ASP A 51 -0.29 27.78 -6.13
C ASP A 51 -1.54 26.89 -6.17
N LEU A 52 -2.41 27.10 -7.16
CA LEU A 52 -3.57 26.22 -7.37
C LEU A 52 -3.11 24.87 -7.91
N PHE A 53 -2.24 24.87 -8.91
CA PHE A 53 -1.66 23.66 -9.49
C PHE A 53 -0.97 22.79 -8.44
N THR A 54 -0.13 23.39 -7.59
CA THR A 54 0.56 22.68 -6.51
C THR A 54 -0.44 22.07 -5.51
N ARG A 55 -1.49 22.80 -5.14
CA ARG A 55 -2.52 22.28 -4.22
C ARG A 55 -3.28 21.10 -4.83
N LEU A 56 -3.66 21.18 -6.09
CA LEU A 56 -4.34 20.08 -6.79
C LEU A 56 -3.45 18.84 -6.89
N LEU A 57 -2.15 19.00 -7.19
CA LEU A 57 -1.19 17.89 -7.18
C LEU A 57 -1.06 17.24 -5.81
N LEU A 58 -0.97 18.02 -4.73
CA LEU A 58 -0.89 17.49 -3.38
C LEU A 58 -2.14 16.70 -3.00
N GLU A 59 -3.32 17.21 -3.34
CA GLU A 59 -4.58 16.51 -3.08
C GLU A 59 -4.69 15.22 -3.92
N ARG A 60 -4.24 15.26 -5.18
CA ARG A 60 -4.24 14.10 -6.06
C ARG A 60 -3.32 12.98 -5.55
N LEU A 61 -2.13 13.34 -5.07
CA LEU A 61 -1.18 12.41 -4.44
C LEU A 61 -1.77 11.82 -3.14
N ARG A 62 -2.45 12.63 -2.34
CA ARG A 62 -3.13 12.14 -1.13
C ARG A 62 -4.21 11.11 -1.47
N LEU A 63 -5.07 11.39 -2.46
CA LEU A 63 -6.11 10.46 -2.88
C LEU A 63 -5.52 9.19 -3.53
N GLU A 64 -4.37 9.29 -4.19
CA GLU A 64 -3.67 8.11 -4.69
C GLU A 64 -3.24 7.18 -3.55
N GLN A 65 -2.69 7.73 -2.47
CA GLN A 65 -2.33 6.95 -1.28
C GLN A 65 -3.56 6.26 -0.67
N GLU A 66 -4.68 6.97 -0.56
CA GLU A 66 -5.92 6.41 -0.02
C GLU A 66 -6.50 5.34 -0.94
N LEU A 67 -6.48 5.55 -2.27
CA LEU A 67 -6.91 4.54 -3.24
C LEU A 67 -6.05 3.28 -3.16
N ASN A 68 -4.73 3.43 -3.09
CA ASN A 68 -3.80 2.31 -2.95
C ASN A 68 -4.06 1.53 -1.66
N ARG A 69 -4.32 2.24 -0.55
CA ARG A 69 -4.72 1.63 0.73
C ARG A 69 -6.02 0.83 0.59
N LEU A 70 -7.04 1.40 -0.03
CA LEU A 70 -8.33 0.73 -0.23
C LEU A 70 -8.20 -0.50 -1.13
N LEU A 71 -7.55 -0.41 -2.29
CA LEU A 71 -7.36 -1.52 -3.22
C LEU A 71 -6.56 -2.70 -2.63
N CYS A 72 -5.72 -2.43 -1.63
CA CYS A 72 -4.94 -3.45 -0.94
C CYS A 72 -5.67 -4.08 0.27
N MET A 73 -6.83 -3.55 0.69
CA MET A 73 -7.66 -4.19 1.73
C MET A 73 -8.51 -5.32 1.11
N PRO A 74 -8.63 -6.48 1.78
CA PRO A 74 -9.46 -7.55 1.27
C PRO A 74 -10.94 -7.12 1.27
N CYS A 75 -11.63 -7.35 0.16
CA CYS A 75 -13.07 -7.16 0.04
C CYS A 75 -13.81 -8.28 0.80
N GLY A 76 -13.73 -8.26 2.13
CA GLY A 76 -14.37 -9.25 3.02
C GLY A 76 -15.69 -8.72 3.57
N SER A 77 -16.77 -9.40 3.23
CA SER A 77 -18.13 -9.19 3.76
C SER A 77 -18.15 -9.31 5.29
N PHE A 78 -18.68 -8.30 5.98
CA PHE A 78 -19.24 -8.52 7.31
C PHE A 78 -20.53 -9.34 7.13
N ASP A 79 -20.42 -10.66 7.24
CA ASP A 79 -21.41 -11.53 7.88
C ASP A 79 -20.92 -12.99 7.82
N VAL A 80 -20.26 -13.42 8.90
CA VAL A 80 -20.47 -14.77 9.43
C VAL A 80 -20.48 -14.62 10.95
N VAL A 81 -21.68 -14.53 11.52
CA VAL A 81 -21.91 -14.96 12.90
C VAL A 81 -21.66 -16.47 12.91
N ALA A 82 -20.42 -16.87 13.17
CA ALA A 82 -20.09 -18.23 13.56
C ALA A 82 -19.66 -18.18 15.02
N GLU A 83 -20.64 -18.35 15.91
CA GLU A 83 -20.36 -18.92 17.22
C GLU A 83 -19.71 -20.29 16.98
N GLY A 84 -18.42 -20.36 17.29
CA GLY A 84 -17.58 -21.52 17.09
C GLY A 84 -16.18 -21.17 17.58
N GLU A 85 -16.01 -21.14 18.89
CA GLU A 85 -14.69 -21.09 19.52
C GLU A 85 -13.79 -22.18 18.91
N THR A 86 -12.74 -21.78 18.22
CA THR A 86 -11.44 -22.45 18.24
C THR A 86 -10.38 -21.45 17.74
N GLU A 87 -9.69 -20.87 18.74
CA GLU A 87 -8.31 -20.34 18.74
C GLU A 87 -7.92 -19.31 17.64
N PRO A 88 -7.61 -18.05 18.03
CA PRO A 88 -7.03 -17.09 17.09
C PRO A 88 -5.61 -17.57 16.74
N THR A 89 -5.39 -17.98 15.50
CA THR A 89 -4.03 -18.16 15.00
C THR A 89 -3.30 -16.81 15.08
N GLU A 90 -2.29 -16.75 15.94
CA GLU A 90 -1.43 -15.58 16.20
C GLU A 90 -0.66 -15.09 14.95
N ASP A 91 -0.80 -15.77 13.81
CA ASP A 91 -0.32 -15.31 12.48
C ASP A 91 -1.03 -14.03 12.00
N ASN A 92 -2.15 -13.64 12.61
CA ASN A 92 -2.85 -12.40 12.27
C ASN A 92 -2.27 -11.16 13.00
N ASP A 93 -1.30 -11.32 13.91
CA ASP A 93 -0.78 -10.20 14.71
C ASP A 93 0.26 -9.32 13.95
N VAL A 94 0.78 -9.80 12.82
CA VAL A 94 1.57 -8.99 11.87
C VAL A 94 0.66 -8.09 11.03
N LEU A 95 -0.60 -8.50 10.83
CA LEU A 95 -1.62 -7.75 10.09
C LEU A 95 -2.40 -6.76 10.99
N ARG A 96 -2.31 -6.90 12.31
CA ARG A 96 -2.96 -5.97 13.27
C ARG A 96 -2.23 -4.64 13.44
N CYS A 97 -0.91 -4.60 13.21
CA CYS A 97 -0.12 -3.38 13.25
C CYS A 97 0.71 -3.24 11.96
N PRO A 98 0.16 -2.54 10.95
CA PRO A 98 0.81 -2.31 9.66
C PRO A 98 2.28 -1.86 9.78
N SER A 99 2.57 -0.93 10.69
CA SER A 99 3.91 -0.38 10.92
C SER A 99 4.97 -1.43 11.33
N ARG A 100 4.59 -2.59 11.85
CA ARG A 100 5.54 -3.64 12.28
C ARG A 100 6.39 -4.19 11.14
N LEU A 101 5.85 -4.29 9.92
CA LEU A 101 6.63 -4.72 8.76
C LEU A 101 7.68 -3.68 8.37
N VAL A 102 7.33 -2.39 8.40
CA VAL A 102 8.26 -1.30 8.09
C VAL A 102 9.38 -1.24 9.13
N HIS A 103 9.05 -1.43 10.40
CA HIS A 103 10.04 -1.57 11.48
C HIS A 103 10.95 -2.78 11.26
N ALA A 104 10.41 -3.97 10.96
CA ALA A 104 11.20 -5.16 10.67
C ALA A 104 12.15 -4.96 9.47
N CYS A 105 11.70 -4.26 8.43
CA CYS A 105 12.56 -3.87 7.32
C CYS A 105 13.69 -2.95 7.79
N LEU A 106 13.42 -1.93 8.60
CA LEU A 106 14.45 -1.02 9.11
C LEU A 106 15.44 -1.71 10.06
N ASP A 107 14.97 -2.68 10.85
CA ASP A 107 15.83 -3.52 11.68
C ASP A 107 16.78 -4.38 10.83
N ALA A 108 16.29 -4.91 9.70
CA ALA A 108 17.14 -5.60 8.73
C ALA A 108 18.22 -4.67 8.13
N PHE A 109 17.86 -3.40 7.84
CA PHE A 109 18.84 -2.38 7.43
C PHE A 109 19.88 -2.11 8.52
N ALA A 110 19.45 -1.95 9.78
CA ALA A 110 20.36 -1.73 10.90
C ALA A 110 21.31 -2.91 11.10
N ALA A 111 20.81 -4.15 11.00
CA ALA A 111 21.61 -5.38 11.09
C ALA A 111 22.67 -5.47 9.99
N ALA A 112 22.40 -4.93 8.80
CA ALA A 112 23.35 -4.84 7.69
C ALA A 112 24.31 -3.64 7.77
N GLY A 113 24.27 -2.85 8.84
CA GLY A 113 25.13 -1.66 9.03
C GLY A 113 24.58 -0.37 8.40
N ASP A 114 23.25 -0.25 8.29
CA ASP A 114 22.54 0.92 7.77
C ASP A 114 22.93 1.36 6.34
N PRO A 115 22.95 0.44 5.35
CA PRO A 115 23.20 0.86 3.97
C PRO A 115 22.09 1.80 3.47
N PRO A 116 22.38 2.72 2.54
CA PRO A 116 21.36 3.64 2.00
C PRO A 116 20.27 2.90 1.20
N ALA A 117 20.60 1.74 0.64
CA ALA A 117 19.67 0.87 -0.07
C ALA A 117 20.09 -0.61 0.09
N MET A 118 19.12 -1.52 0.00
CA MET A 118 19.31 -2.96 0.16
C MET A 118 18.60 -3.69 -0.96
N SER A 119 19.19 -4.76 -1.49
CA SER A 119 18.55 -5.54 -2.55
C SER A 119 17.29 -6.24 -2.03
N SER A 120 16.35 -6.51 -2.95
CA SER A 120 15.13 -7.25 -2.57
C SER A 120 15.43 -8.66 -2.07
N ALA A 121 16.55 -9.27 -2.47
CA ALA A 121 16.99 -10.58 -2.00
C ALA A 121 17.52 -10.52 -0.58
N ASP A 122 18.48 -9.63 -0.32
CA ASP A 122 19.08 -9.47 1.01
C ASP A 122 18.03 -9.09 2.06
N LEU A 123 17.07 -8.23 1.67
CA LEU A 123 15.98 -7.83 2.56
C LEU A 123 15.03 -8.99 2.87
N VAL A 124 14.63 -9.78 1.86
CA VAL A 124 13.77 -10.96 2.07
C VAL A 124 14.47 -12.00 2.92
N ASP A 125 15.75 -12.27 2.67
CA ASP A 125 16.52 -13.27 3.43
C ASP A 125 16.75 -12.81 4.88
N SER A 126 17.02 -11.52 5.08
CA SER A 126 17.10 -10.93 6.43
C SER A 126 15.77 -11.07 7.18
N LEU A 127 14.65 -10.75 6.55
CA LEU A 127 13.32 -10.87 7.16
C LEU A 127 12.97 -12.34 7.50
N ARG A 128 13.28 -13.28 6.60
CA ARG A 128 13.07 -14.72 6.84
C ARG A 128 13.86 -15.26 8.03
N SER A 129 15.02 -14.68 8.29
CA SER A 129 15.88 -15.06 9.41
C SER A 129 15.42 -14.51 10.77
N LEU A 130 14.43 -13.62 10.80
CA LEU A 130 13.91 -13.06 12.05
C LEU A 130 13.21 -14.16 12.88
N PRO A 131 13.56 -14.28 14.17
CA PRO A 131 12.96 -15.30 15.04
C PRO A 131 11.47 -15.02 15.25
N GLY A 132 10.64 -16.06 15.07
CA GLY A 132 9.21 -16.02 15.38
C GLY A 132 8.93 -16.20 16.87
N VAL A 133 7.81 -15.67 17.34
CA VAL A 133 7.42 -15.73 18.77
C VAL A 133 6.84 -17.10 19.16
N ALA A 134 6.31 -17.89 18.20
CA ALA A 134 5.43 -19.01 18.53
C ALA A 134 5.83 -20.43 18.04
N ARG A 135 6.71 -20.63 17.05
CA ARG A 135 7.18 -21.97 16.63
C ARG A 135 8.16 -21.83 15.47
N GLU A 136 9.41 -22.28 15.64
CA GLU A 136 10.51 -22.60 14.67
C GLU A 136 10.71 -21.81 13.35
N GLN A 137 9.69 -21.17 12.78
CA GLN A 137 9.69 -20.32 11.60
C GLN A 137 9.15 -18.93 11.97
N GLY A 138 9.89 -17.90 11.60
CA GLY A 138 9.47 -16.51 11.80
C GLY A 138 8.23 -16.14 10.98
N PRO A 139 7.55 -15.03 11.32
CA PRO A 139 6.37 -14.53 10.59
C PRO A 139 6.65 -14.27 9.10
N TYR A 140 7.93 -14.16 8.72
CA TYR A 140 8.37 -13.92 7.36
C TYR A 140 9.09 -15.12 6.74
N ALA A 141 9.09 -16.31 7.36
CA ALA A 141 9.83 -17.47 6.87
C ALA A 141 9.44 -17.89 5.43
N GLY A 142 8.16 -17.71 5.07
CA GLY A 142 7.63 -17.96 3.71
C GLY A 142 7.64 -16.74 2.79
N LEU A 143 8.21 -15.61 3.20
CA LEU A 143 8.09 -14.34 2.47
C LEU A 143 8.78 -14.44 1.10
N THR A 144 8.10 -14.05 0.03
CA THR A 144 8.67 -13.97 -1.32
C THR A 144 8.86 -12.50 -1.73
N HIS A 145 9.66 -12.23 -2.77
CA HIS A 145 9.82 -10.86 -3.28
C HIS A 145 8.50 -10.22 -3.71
N ILE A 146 7.62 -11.00 -4.35
CA ILE A 146 6.29 -10.55 -4.78
C ILE A 146 5.45 -10.21 -3.56
N ARG A 147 5.44 -11.09 -2.55
CA ARG A 147 4.67 -10.88 -1.33
C ARG A 147 5.19 -9.67 -0.55
N LEU A 148 6.51 -9.49 -0.45
CA LEU A 148 7.12 -8.31 0.16
C LEU A 148 6.72 -7.03 -0.58
N ALA A 149 6.79 -7.01 -1.92
CA ALA A 149 6.41 -5.85 -2.71
C ALA A 149 4.93 -5.48 -2.52
N GLN A 150 4.03 -6.47 -2.46
CA GLN A 150 2.61 -6.26 -2.18
C GLN A 150 2.39 -5.67 -0.78
N LEU A 151 3.07 -6.21 0.23
CA LEU A 151 2.92 -5.73 1.60
C LEU A 151 3.51 -4.32 1.79
N LEU A 152 4.64 -4.02 1.14
CA LEU A 152 5.28 -2.70 1.20
C LEU A 152 4.55 -1.64 0.36
N ALA A 153 3.83 -2.04 -0.68
CA ALA A 153 2.98 -1.14 -1.46
C ALA A 153 1.88 -0.49 -0.60
N TYR A 154 1.42 -1.14 0.48
CA TYR A 154 0.49 -0.55 1.45
C TYR A 154 1.03 0.74 2.10
N TYR A 155 2.36 0.89 2.16
CA TYR A 155 3.04 2.05 2.72
C TYR A 155 3.63 2.97 1.63
N ASN A 156 3.23 2.80 0.37
CA ASN A 156 3.82 3.49 -0.78
C ASN A 156 5.34 3.25 -0.92
N VAL A 157 5.83 2.13 -0.38
CA VAL A 157 7.23 1.71 -0.49
C VAL A 157 7.33 0.76 -1.67
N HIS A 158 7.89 1.27 -2.78
CA HIS A 158 8.09 0.48 -3.99
C HIS A 158 9.56 0.13 -4.20
N PRO A 159 9.86 -1.03 -4.80
CA PRO A 159 11.22 -1.38 -5.16
C PRO A 159 11.74 -0.42 -6.23
N CYS A 160 12.94 0.11 -6.04
CA CYS A 160 13.65 0.95 -6.98
C CYS A 160 14.78 0.18 -7.68
N ILE A 161 15.20 0.66 -8.85
CA ILE A 161 16.35 0.11 -9.55
C ILE A 161 17.64 0.49 -8.81
N MET A 162 18.47 -0.51 -8.51
CA MET A 162 19.76 -0.32 -7.86
C MET A 162 20.93 -0.55 -8.84
N PRO A 163 21.92 0.34 -8.87
CA PRO A 163 23.13 0.10 -9.64
C PRO A 163 23.96 -1.01 -8.95
N GLY A 164 24.15 -2.14 -9.65
CA GLY A 164 25.09 -3.20 -9.25
C GLY A 164 24.54 -4.39 -8.45
N GLY A 165 23.22 -4.53 -8.28
CA GLY A 165 22.61 -5.72 -7.66
C GLY A 165 22.25 -6.80 -8.68
N ALA A 166 22.37 -8.08 -8.29
CA ALA A 166 22.11 -9.24 -9.18
C ALA A 166 20.70 -9.23 -9.83
N ASP A 167 19.70 -8.72 -9.11
CA ASP A 167 18.30 -8.60 -9.59
C ASP A 167 17.92 -7.16 -10.01
N GLY A 168 18.86 -6.21 -9.90
CA GLY A 168 18.65 -4.80 -10.22
C GLY A 168 17.58 -4.08 -9.40
N LYS A 169 16.83 -4.75 -8.51
CA LYS A 169 15.74 -4.17 -7.69
C LYS A 169 16.08 -4.23 -6.20
N GLY A 170 15.72 -3.17 -5.49
CA GLY A 170 15.92 -3.08 -4.05
C GLY A 170 15.08 -1.97 -3.42
N TYR A 171 15.25 -1.75 -2.13
CA TYR A 171 14.52 -0.76 -1.36
C TYR A 171 15.47 0.28 -0.80
N ARG A 172 15.02 1.53 -0.70
CA ARG A 172 15.77 2.63 -0.09
C ARG A 172 15.35 2.80 1.36
N ARG A 173 16.34 2.94 2.24
CA ARG A 173 16.11 3.19 3.67
C ARG A 173 15.32 4.47 3.91
N SER A 174 15.59 5.52 3.12
CA SER A 174 14.88 6.80 3.23
C SER A 174 13.37 6.69 2.95
N VAL A 175 12.97 5.80 2.03
CA VAL A 175 11.56 5.60 1.67
C VAL A 175 10.83 4.83 2.77
N LEU A 176 11.49 3.83 3.38
CA LEU A 176 10.97 3.13 4.56
C LEU A 176 10.83 4.07 5.79
N LEU A 177 11.78 4.99 5.99
CA LEU A 177 11.69 5.99 7.06
C LEU A 177 10.54 7.00 6.82
N ALA A 178 10.32 7.42 5.56
CA ALA A 178 9.20 8.28 5.21
C ALA A 178 7.85 7.57 5.44
N ALA A 179 7.78 6.28 5.11
CA ALA A 179 6.61 5.46 5.38
C ALA A 179 6.25 5.39 6.88
N LEU A 180 7.23 5.36 7.79
CA LEU A 180 6.96 5.44 9.23
C LEU A 180 6.33 6.77 9.65
N GLN A 181 6.73 7.89 9.04
CA GLN A 181 6.20 9.22 9.38
C GLN A 181 4.73 9.38 8.97
N GLY A 182 4.30 8.67 7.92
CA GLY A 182 2.89 8.59 7.51
C GLY A 182 2.07 7.58 8.32
N CYS A 183 2.71 6.69 9.09
CA CYS A 183 2.02 5.70 9.93
C CYS A 183 1.71 6.30 11.30
N VAL A 184 0.46 6.71 11.52
CA VAL A 184 -0.03 7.06 12.86
C VAL A 184 -0.30 5.76 13.60
N CYS A 185 0.60 5.39 14.52
CA CYS A 185 0.45 4.22 15.40
C CYS A 185 -0.11 4.69 16.75
#